data_AF-T1BIJ9-F1
#
_entry.id   AF-T1BIJ9-F1
#
_cell.length_a   1.000
_cell.length_b   1.000
_cell.length_c   1.000
_cell.angle_alpha   90.00
_cell.angle_beta   90.00
_cell.angle_gamma   90.00
#
_symmetry.space_group_name_H-M   'P 1'
#
loop_
_entity.id
_entity.type
_entity.pdbx_description
1 polymer ?
#
loop_
_entity_poly.entity_id
_entity_poly.type
_entity_poly.pdbx_seq_one_letter_code
_entity_poly.pdbx_strand_id
1 'polypeptide(L)'
;MSHVAREMQRQDFCIPLLIGGATTSRAHTALKIEPHYKSPTVWVKDASRAVGVAQSLVSKDLTEAFMARIRHDYAEVRERHRQRGGNKPLVTLQHARAQGFHDDWSNYTPPQPRQPGVTVFADYDLAELRDYIDWTPFFQAWELSGHYPRILDD
;
A
#
# COMPACT_ATOMS: atom_id res chain seq x y z
N MET A 1 2.89 -4.73 10.83
CA MET A 1 4.32 -4.33 10.80
C MET A 1 4.77 -3.50 12.01
N SER A 2 4.03 -2.48 12.45
CA SER A 2 4.43 -1.69 13.66
C SER A 2 4.63 -2.55 14.92
N HIS A 3 3.75 -3.55 15.13
CA HIS A 3 3.89 -4.52 16.21
C HIS A 3 5.21 -5.32 16.14
N VAL A 4 5.60 -5.80 14.96
CA VAL A 4 6.85 -6.54 14.75
C VAL A 4 8.07 -5.68 15.10
N ALA A 5 8.09 -4.41 14.66
CA ALA A 5 9.17 -3.49 15.02
C ALA A 5 9.31 -3.31 16.54
N ARG A 6 8.19 -3.19 17.26
CA ARG A 6 8.18 -3.13 18.73
C ARG A 6 8.68 -4.43 19.38
N GLU A 7 8.29 -5.59 18.85
CA GLU A 7 8.74 -6.88 19.38
C GLU A 7 10.24 -7.12 19.11
N MET A 8 10.74 -6.74 17.93
CA MET A 8 12.17 -6.76 17.62
C MET A 8 12.95 -5.87 18.59
N GLN A 9 12.43 -4.68 18.89
CA GLN A 9 13.05 -3.82 19.90
C GLN A 9 12.98 -4.42 21.31
N ARG A 10 11.85 -5.03 21.69
CA ARG A 10 11.64 -5.64 23.01
C ARG A 10 12.60 -6.82 23.24
N GLN A 11 12.97 -7.51 22.18
CA GLN A 11 13.90 -8.65 22.21
C GLN A 11 15.33 -8.26 21.83
N ASP A 12 15.66 -6.96 21.81
CA ASP A 12 16.99 -6.43 21.54
C ASP A 12 17.63 -6.93 20.23
N PHE A 13 16.81 -7.11 19.19
CA PHE A 13 17.32 -7.44 17.86
C PHE A 13 18.14 -6.26 17.34
N CYS A 14 19.26 -6.56 16.66
CA CYS A 14 20.11 -5.55 16.02
C CYS A 14 20.14 -5.62 14.49
N ILE A 15 19.43 -6.57 13.90
CA ILE A 15 19.41 -6.80 12.44
C ILE A 15 18.49 -5.81 11.71
N PRO A 16 18.74 -5.52 10.43
CA PRO A 16 17.85 -4.66 9.65
C PRO A 16 16.44 -5.24 9.48
N LEU A 17 15.42 -4.38 9.55
CA LEU A 17 14.02 -4.66 9.24
C LEU A 17 13.67 -4.07 7.85
N LEU A 18 13.43 -4.94 6.88
CA LEU A 18 12.94 -4.54 5.55
C LEU A 18 11.41 -4.59 5.52
N ILE A 19 10.78 -3.52 5.03
CA ILE A 19 9.33 -3.39 4.90
C ILE A 19 8.96 -3.30 3.43
N GLY A 20 8.07 -4.16 2.96
CA GLY A 20 7.56 -4.15 1.58
C GLY A 20 6.15 -4.73 1.48
N GLY A 21 5.59 -4.70 0.28
CA GLY A 21 4.25 -5.19 -0.03
C GLY A 21 3.23 -4.09 -0.31
N ALA A 22 2.10 -4.48 -0.90
CA ALA A 22 1.12 -3.57 -1.52
C ALA A 22 0.56 -2.48 -0.58
N THR A 23 0.40 -2.79 0.71
CA THR A 23 -0.14 -1.85 1.71
C THR A 23 0.93 -1.00 2.40
N THR A 24 2.20 -1.22 2.08
CA THR A 24 3.31 -0.51 2.69
C THR A 24 3.70 0.72 1.88
N SER A 25 4.21 1.73 2.56
CA SER A 25 4.71 2.94 1.90
C SER A 25 5.86 3.55 2.69
N ARG A 26 6.64 4.38 2.01
CA ARG A 26 7.66 5.23 2.65
C ARG A 26 7.06 6.05 3.79
N ALA A 27 5.88 6.64 3.56
CA ALA A 27 5.19 7.47 4.54
C ALA A 27 4.78 6.69 5.79
N HIS A 28 4.08 5.57 5.61
CA HIS A 28 3.65 4.75 6.74
C HIS A 28 4.85 4.20 7.54
N THR A 29 5.90 3.77 6.85
CA THR A 29 7.12 3.24 7.51
C THR A 29 7.80 4.30 8.36
N ALA A 30 8.03 5.49 7.80
CA ALA A 30 8.65 6.62 8.51
C ALA A 30 7.82 7.13 9.70
N LEU A 31 6.48 7.08 9.60
CA LEU A 31 5.58 7.62 10.63
C LEU A 31 5.22 6.62 11.73
N LYS A 32 5.08 5.33 11.39
CA LYS A 32 4.41 4.34 12.25
C LYS A 32 5.22 3.07 12.55
N ILE A 33 6.34 2.86 11.86
CA ILE A 33 7.15 1.63 12.02
C ILE A 33 8.54 1.97 12.55
N GLU A 34 9.33 2.76 11.81
CA GLU A 34 10.72 3.09 12.17
C GLU A 34 10.89 3.69 13.58
N PRO A 35 9.97 4.54 14.10
CA PRO A 35 10.08 5.05 15.46
C PRO A 35 10.04 3.99 16.57
N HIS A 36 9.67 2.75 16.25
CA HIS A 36 9.55 1.66 17.21
C HIS A 36 10.72 0.70 17.23
N TYR A 37 11.71 0.88 16.35
CA TYR A 37 12.87 0.00 16.28
C TYR A 37 14.15 0.80 16.04
N LYS A 38 15.13 0.70 16.96
CA LYS A 38 16.36 1.51 16.92
C LYS A 38 17.32 1.10 15.81
N SER A 39 17.28 -0.17 15.40
CA SER A 39 18.12 -0.69 14.32
C SER A 39 17.51 -0.35 12.95
N PRO A 40 18.27 -0.51 11.85
CA PRO A 40 17.82 -0.10 10.51
C PRO A 40 16.42 -0.59 10.16
N THR A 41 15.51 0.33 9.83
CA THR A 41 14.18 0.02 9.30
C THR A 41 14.04 0.68 7.94
N VAL A 42 13.87 -0.11 6.87
CA VAL A 42 13.92 0.39 5.50
C VAL A 42 12.71 -0.12 4.71
N TRP A 43 11.93 0.80 4.16
CA TRP A 43 10.92 0.51 3.16
C TRP A 43 11.54 0.30 1.78
N VAL A 44 11.16 -0.80 1.13
CA VAL A 44 11.58 -1.16 -0.21
C VAL A 44 10.35 -1.21 -1.11
N LYS A 45 10.44 -0.54 -2.27
CA LYS A 45 9.30 -0.37 -3.18
C LYS A 45 8.92 -1.66 -3.91
N ASP A 46 9.91 -2.39 -4.42
CA ASP A 46 9.76 -3.55 -5.30
C ASP A 46 10.96 -4.51 -5.15
N ALA A 47 10.86 -5.69 -5.76
CA ALA A 47 11.88 -6.73 -5.63
C ALA A 47 13.21 -6.31 -6.26
N SER A 48 13.17 -5.63 -7.41
CA SER A 48 14.36 -5.15 -8.12
C SER A 48 15.28 -4.28 -7.24
N ARG A 49 14.69 -3.46 -6.36
CA ARG A 49 15.42 -2.58 -5.43
C ARG A 49 15.86 -3.26 -4.14
N ALA A 50 15.24 -4.39 -3.77
CA ALA A 50 15.54 -5.08 -2.52
C ALA A 50 16.98 -5.56 -2.44
N VAL A 51 17.55 -6.03 -3.56
CA VAL A 51 18.92 -6.53 -3.63
C VAL A 51 19.93 -5.44 -3.28
N GLY A 52 19.83 -4.27 -3.92
CA GLY A 52 20.73 -3.15 -3.66
C GLY A 52 20.61 -2.60 -2.24
N VAL A 53 19.40 -2.59 -1.69
CA VAL A 53 19.15 -2.21 -0.28
C VAL A 53 19.82 -3.20 0.66
N ALA A 54 19.61 -4.51 0.46
CA ALA A 54 20.22 -5.55 1.29
C ALA A 54 21.76 -5.49 1.22
N GLN A 55 22.34 -5.35 0.03
CA GLN A 55 23.79 -5.17 -0.16
C GLN A 55 24.33 -3.96 0.60
N SER A 56 23.63 -2.82 0.55
CA SER A 56 24.02 -1.61 1.28
C SER A 56 23.98 -1.82 2.80
N LEU A 57 23.02 -2.60 3.31
CA LEU A 57 22.81 -2.85 4.75
C LEU A 57 23.76 -3.89 5.36
N VAL A 58 24.35 -4.77 4.55
CA VAL A 58 25.36 -5.74 5.01
C VAL A 58 26.80 -5.24 4.84
N SER A 59 27.01 -4.23 3.99
CA SER A 59 28.32 -3.64 3.75
C SER A 59 28.73 -2.71 4.88
N LYS A 60 29.89 -2.99 5.50
CA LYS A 60 30.45 -2.16 6.58
C LYS A 60 30.73 -0.73 6.15
N ASP A 61 31.12 -0.53 4.89
CA ASP A 61 31.51 0.78 4.36
C ASP A 61 30.31 1.61 3.90
N LEU A 62 29.22 0.95 3.46
CA LEU A 62 28.06 1.63 2.88
C LEU A 62 26.93 1.85 3.88
N THR A 63 26.80 0.99 4.91
CA THR A 63 25.63 0.97 5.79
C THR A 63 25.41 2.31 6.48
N GLU A 64 26.47 2.94 6.99
CA GLU A 64 26.35 4.19 7.74
C GLU A 64 25.83 5.34 6.86
N ALA A 65 26.49 5.59 5.73
CA ALA A 65 26.08 6.62 4.78
C ALA A 65 24.67 6.34 4.20
N PHE A 66 24.37 5.07 3.91
CA PHE A 66 23.06 4.65 3.44
C PHE A 66 21.96 4.95 4.47
N MET A 67 22.19 4.59 5.74
CA MET A 67 21.22 4.82 6.81
C MET A 67 21.08 6.29 7.18
N ALA A 68 22.14 7.08 7.09
CA ALA A 68 22.06 8.53 7.28
C ALA A 68 21.09 9.16 6.26
N ARG A 69 21.19 8.77 4.99
CA ARG A 69 20.26 9.20 3.93
C ARG A 69 18.82 8.74 4.22
N ILE A 70 18.61 7.48 4.59
CA ILE A 70 17.26 6.97 4.88
C ILE A 70 16.62 7.71 6.08
N ARG A 71 17.38 7.96 7.16
CA ARG A 71 16.90 8.71 8.33
C ARG A 71 16.54 10.15 7.95
N HIS A 72 17.35 10.79 7.11
CA HIS A 72 17.07 12.11 6.58
C HIS A 72 15.75 12.13 5.78
N ASP A 73 15.59 11.21 4.83
CA ASP A 73 14.36 11.09 4.04
C ASP A 73 13.12 10.86 4.93
N TYR A 74 13.25 10.04 5.98
CA TYR A 74 12.15 9.77 6.91
C TYR A 74 11.84 10.97 7.80
N ALA A 75 12.86 11.72 8.22
CA ALA A 75 12.68 12.98 8.94
C ALA A 75 11.94 14.01 8.07
N GLU A 76 12.30 14.17 6.79
CA GLU A 76 11.58 15.04 5.87
C GLU A 76 10.11 14.62 5.70
N VAL A 77 9.85 13.32 5.55
CA VAL A 77 8.49 12.80 5.44
C VAL A 77 7.66 13.12 6.68
N ARG A 78 8.25 12.97 7.89
CA ARG A 78 7.60 13.33 9.15
C ARG A 78 7.33 14.82 9.25
N GLU A 79 8.28 15.65 8.81
CA GLU A 79 8.14 17.10 8.80
C GLU A 79 7.03 17.54 7.85
N ARG A 80 7.05 17.08 6.58
CA ARG A 80 5.99 17.37 5.60
C ARG A 80 4.62 16.91 6.08
N HIS A 81 4.54 15.77 6.78
CA HIS A 81 3.28 15.30 7.36
C HIS A 81 2.80 16.20 8.51
N ARG A 82 3.71 16.71 9.36
CA ARG A 82 3.36 17.70 10.42
C ARG A 82 2.91 19.03 9.82
N GLN A 83 3.58 19.49 8.76
CA GLN A 83 3.26 20.73 8.05
C GLN A 83 2.00 20.65 7.18
N ARG A 84 1.53 19.45 6.85
CA ARG A 84 0.26 19.19 6.15
C ARG A 84 -0.99 19.56 6.95
N GLY A 85 -0.86 20.44 7.96
CA GLY A 85 -1.83 20.82 8.97
C GLY A 85 -3.27 20.76 8.49
N GLY A 86 -4.13 20.12 9.28
CA GLY A 86 -5.60 20.12 9.19
C GLY A 86 -6.18 20.26 7.79
N ASN A 87 -5.65 19.55 6.80
CA ASN A 87 -6.10 19.72 5.43
C ASN A 87 -7.54 19.21 5.28
N LYS A 88 -8.43 20.17 5.05
CA LYS A 88 -9.90 20.16 5.03
C LYS A 88 -10.54 20.40 6.40
N PRO A 89 -11.45 21.39 6.52
CA PRO A 89 -12.27 21.56 7.71
C PRO A 89 -13.00 20.24 7.98
N LEU A 90 -12.72 19.62 9.11
CA LEU A 90 -13.49 18.47 9.55
C LEU A 90 -14.85 18.97 10.02
N VAL A 91 -15.89 18.30 9.55
CA VAL A 91 -17.26 18.54 9.99
C VAL A 91 -17.66 17.46 10.99
N THR A 92 -18.67 17.75 11.81
CA THR A 92 -19.22 16.72 12.70
C THR A 92 -19.82 15.58 11.86
N LEU A 93 -19.85 14.37 12.43
CA LEU A 93 -20.54 13.24 11.81
C LEU A 93 -22.00 13.57 11.49
N GLN A 94 -22.65 14.36 12.35
CA GLN A 94 -24.03 14.82 12.14
C GLN A 94 -24.13 15.71 10.89
N HIS A 95 -23.23 16.68 10.72
CA HIS A 95 -23.22 17.54 9.54
C HIS A 95 -22.95 16.74 8.26
N ALA A 96 -21.97 15.82 8.28
CA ALA A 96 -21.69 14.96 7.12
C ALA A 96 -22.91 14.10 6.72
N ARG A 97 -23.62 13.52 7.70
CA ARG A 97 -24.85 12.75 7.44
C ARG A 97 -25.98 13.62 6.88
N ALA A 98 -26.10 14.87 7.33
CA ALA A 98 -27.08 15.82 6.79
C ALA A 98 -26.78 16.18 5.32
N GLN A 99 -25.50 16.17 4.92
CA GLN A 99 -25.02 16.35 3.55
C GLN A 99 -24.92 15.04 2.76
N GLY A 100 -25.63 13.98 3.18
CA GLY A 100 -25.72 12.73 2.42
C GLY A 100 -26.29 12.95 1.02
N PHE A 101 -26.15 11.95 0.15
CA PHE A 101 -26.78 11.98 -1.17
C PHE A 101 -28.31 12.03 -1.02
N HIS A 102 -28.91 13.11 -1.53
CA HIS A 102 -30.37 13.31 -1.54
C HIS A 102 -30.85 13.21 -2.98
N ASP A 103 -31.77 12.28 -3.23
CA ASP A 103 -32.41 12.06 -4.52
C ASP A 103 -33.92 11.91 -4.28
N ASP A 104 -34.72 12.01 -5.34
CA ASP A 104 -36.16 11.81 -5.27
C ASP A 104 -36.50 10.32 -5.22
N TRP A 105 -36.29 9.71 -4.05
CA TRP A 105 -36.66 8.32 -3.78
C TRP A 105 -38.17 8.05 -3.91
N SER A 106 -39.02 9.09 -3.94
CA SER A 106 -40.45 8.93 -4.16
C SER A 106 -40.77 8.69 -5.64
N ASN A 107 -39.92 9.18 -6.54
CA ASN A 107 -40.04 9.04 -7.99
C ASN A 107 -39.02 8.03 -8.59
N TYR A 108 -38.12 7.50 -7.77
CA TYR A 108 -37.25 6.39 -8.14
C TYR A 108 -37.84 5.06 -7.67
N THR A 109 -38.03 4.13 -8.60
CA THR A 109 -38.33 2.73 -8.28
C THR A 109 -37.05 1.91 -8.42
N PRO A 110 -36.41 1.48 -7.32
CA PRO A 110 -35.22 0.64 -7.40
C PRO A 110 -35.52 -0.64 -8.19
N PRO A 111 -34.66 -1.04 -9.14
CA PRO A 111 -34.86 -2.28 -9.87
C PRO A 111 -34.81 -3.46 -8.91
N GLN A 112 -35.83 -4.30 -8.93
CA GLN A 112 -35.83 -5.52 -8.12
C GLN A 112 -34.78 -6.51 -8.66
N PRO A 113 -33.97 -7.14 -7.80
CA PRO A 113 -33.09 -8.22 -8.21
C PRO A 113 -33.88 -9.34 -8.88
N ARG A 114 -33.39 -9.86 -10.02
CA ARG A 114 -34.03 -10.98 -10.73
C ARG A 114 -34.10 -12.25 -9.87
N GLN A 115 -33.08 -12.47 -9.04
CA GLN A 115 -32.98 -13.62 -8.14
C GLN A 115 -32.49 -13.12 -6.77
N PRO A 116 -33.40 -12.81 -5.83
CA PRO A 116 -33.03 -12.54 -4.45
C PRO A 116 -32.47 -13.79 -3.76
N GLY A 117 -31.58 -13.60 -2.78
CA GLY A 117 -30.95 -14.70 -2.05
C GLY A 117 -29.57 -15.07 -2.60
N VAL A 118 -29.04 -16.22 -2.14
CA VAL A 118 -27.71 -16.69 -2.54
C VAL A 118 -27.82 -17.55 -3.78
N THR A 119 -27.08 -17.17 -4.83
CA THR A 119 -26.91 -17.99 -6.04
C THR A 119 -25.46 -18.47 -6.09
N VAL A 120 -25.27 -19.79 -6.15
CA VAL A 120 -23.94 -20.40 -6.19
C VAL A 120 -23.60 -20.76 -7.64
N PHE A 121 -22.47 -20.28 -8.12
CA PHE A 121 -21.86 -20.70 -9.37
C PHE A 121 -20.80 -21.77 -9.06
N ALA A 122 -21.22 -23.03 -9.00
CA ALA A 122 -20.30 -24.15 -8.83
C ALA A 122 -19.69 -24.52 -10.19
N ASP A 123 -18.39 -24.77 -10.22
CA ASP A 123 -17.65 -25.29 -11.39
C ASP A 123 -17.87 -24.46 -12.68
N TYR A 124 -17.77 -23.14 -12.57
CA TYR A 124 -17.90 -22.22 -13.71
C TYR A 124 -16.78 -22.42 -14.73
N ASP A 125 -17.11 -22.35 -16.02
CA ASP A 125 -16.16 -22.67 -17.10
C ASP A 125 -15.03 -21.63 -17.19
N LEU A 126 -13.79 -22.10 -17.06
CA LEU A 126 -12.60 -21.27 -17.21
C LEU A 126 -12.45 -20.72 -18.62
N ALA A 127 -12.93 -21.44 -19.65
CA ALA A 127 -12.90 -20.96 -21.03
C ALA A 127 -13.75 -19.69 -21.20
N GLU A 128 -14.88 -19.60 -20.50
CA GLU A 128 -15.71 -18.39 -20.46
C GLU A 128 -15.03 -17.27 -19.67
N LEU A 129 -14.50 -17.58 -18.47
CA LEU A 129 -13.83 -16.59 -17.62
C LEU A 129 -12.61 -15.93 -18.28
N ARG A 130 -11.90 -16.68 -19.14
CA ARG A 130 -10.71 -16.19 -19.85
C ARG A 130 -11.00 -14.91 -20.64
N ASP A 131 -12.18 -14.79 -21.23
CA ASP A 131 -12.55 -13.66 -22.08
C ASP A 131 -12.83 -12.38 -21.27
N TYR A 132 -12.95 -12.50 -19.95
CA TYR A 132 -13.15 -11.40 -18.99
C TYR A 132 -11.89 -11.03 -18.20
N ILE A 133 -10.76 -11.69 -18.46
CA ILE A 133 -9.50 -11.36 -17.79
C ILE A 133 -8.97 -10.01 -18.29
N ASP A 134 -8.86 -9.03 -17.40
CA ASP A 134 -7.94 -7.92 -17.61
C ASP A 134 -6.51 -8.44 -17.38
N TRP A 135 -5.74 -8.55 -18.48
CA TRP A 135 -4.35 -9.03 -18.43
C TRP A 135 -3.36 -7.96 -17.97
N THR A 136 -3.79 -6.71 -17.82
CA THR A 136 -2.89 -5.62 -17.41
C THR A 136 -2.28 -5.84 -16.03
N PRO A 137 -3.06 -6.20 -14.98
CA PRO A 137 -2.50 -6.54 -13.67
C PRO A 137 -1.55 -7.75 -13.71
N PHE A 138 -1.76 -8.70 -14.64
CA PHE A 138 -0.84 -9.82 -14.83
C PHE A 138 0.53 -9.33 -15.30
N PHE A 139 0.59 -8.53 -16.38
CA PHE A 139 1.87 -7.97 -16.86
C PHE A 139 2.55 -7.09 -15.80
N GLN A 140 1.77 -6.28 -15.09
CA GLN A 140 2.28 -5.47 -13.97
C GLN A 140 2.90 -6.32 -12.85
N ALA A 141 2.27 -7.45 -12.50
CA ALA A 141 2.80 -8.38 -11.50
C ALA A 141 4.13 -9.01 -11.92
N TRP A 142 4.35 -9.15 -13.23
CA TRP A 142 5.61 -9.62 -13.82
C TRP A 142 6.62 -8.49 -14.11
N GLU A 143 6.37 -7.28 -13.61
CA GLU A 143 7.19 -6.08 -13.84
C GLU A 143 7.36 -5.72 -15.34
N LEU A 144 6.41 -6.15 -16.18
CA LEU A 144 6.33 -5.78 -17.59
C LEU A 144 5.47 -4.52 -17.75
N SER A 145 6.11 -3.43 -18.19
CA SER A 145 5.47 -2.12 -18.31
C SER A 145 4.66 -2.02 -19.60
N GLY A 146 3.40 -1.60 -19.50
CA GLY A 146 2.52 -1.46 -20.65
C GLY A 146 1.08 -1.79 -20.28
N HIS A 147 0.16 -1.57 -21.22
CA HIS A 147 -1.24 -1.93 -21.07
C HIS A 147 -1.59 -3.00 -22.11
N TYR A 148 -2.30 -4.05 -21.71
CA TYR A 148 -2.81 -5.04 -22.66
C TYR A 148 -3.91 -4.40 -23.55
N PRO A 149 -3.98 -4.73 -24.85
CA PRO A 149 -3.10 -5.62 -25.61
C PRO A 149 -1.83 -4.94 -26.16
N ARG A 150 -1.69 -3.61 -26.06
CA ARG A 150 -0.59 -2.84 -26.68
C ARG A 150 0.82 -3.33 -26.30
N ILE A 151 0.99 -3.86 -25.08
CA ILE A 151 2.27 -4.41 -24.61
C ILE A 151 2.80 -5.59 -25.45
N LEU A 152 1.94 -6.23 -26.27
CA LEU A 152 2.36 -7.37 -27.10
C LEU A 152 3.18 -6.96 -28.33
N ASP A 153 3.09 -5.70 -28.73
CA ASP A 153 3.75 -5.14 -29.93
C ASP A 153 4.84 -4.10 -29.58
N ASP A 154 5.23 -4.01 -28.30
CA ASP A 154 6.16 -3.02 -27.76
C ASP A 154 7.65 -3.43 -27.90
#